data_AF-A0A531MBS0-F1
#
_entry.id   AF-A0A531MBS0-F1
#
_cell.length_a   1.000
_cell.length_b   1.000
_cell.length_c   1.000
_cell.angle_alpha   90.00
_cell.angle_beta   90.00
_cell.angle_gamma   90.00
#
_symmetry.space_group_name_H-M   'P 1'
#
loop_
_entity.id
_entity.type
_entity.pdbx_description
1 polymer ?
#
loop_
_entity_poly.entity_id
_entity_poly.type
_entity_poly.pdbx_seq_one_letter_code
_entity_poly.pdbx_strand_id
1 'polypeptide(L)'
;MIDKIVLTETDQAEAAIEIRMLTTPPKAAKAWLQTRLGQPLLRVPATASIGLFGDPSVMPWLIEKMREPELVFAAGLAMRDLFDVDFNDTDLFTIDPSDLGKAFESLTDSPLPVADRVAAWWDEG
;
A
#
# COMPACT_ATOMS: atom_id res chain seq x y z
N MET A 1 23.00 -0.40 7.89
CA MET A 1 22.28 -0.69 9.15
C MET A 1 20.79 -0.91 8.86
N ILE A 2 20.08 0.07 8.30
CA ILE A 2 18.64 -0.06 7.93
C ILE A 2 18.41 -1.16 6.88
N ASP A 3 19.24 -1.26 5.84
CA ASP A 3 19.11 -2.32 4.81
C ASP A 3 19.19 -3.74 5.38
N LYS A 4 19.90 -3.93 6.50
CA LYS A 4 19.99 -5.23 7.15
C LYS A 4 18.67 -5.55 7.85
N ILE A 5 18.08 -4.58 8.55
CA ILE A 5 16.79 -4.72 9.24
C ILE A 5 15.69 -5.08 8.23
N VAL A 6 15.63 -4.37 7.09
CA VAL A 6 14.68 -4.68 6.00
C VAL A 6 14.78 -6.15 5.54
N LEU A 7 15.98 -6.73 5.56
CA LEU A 7 16.22 -8.09 5.06
C LEU A 7 16.13 -9.19 6.12
N THR A 8 16.34 -8.88 7.40
CA THR A 8 16.44 -9.88 8.47
C THR A 8 15.29 -9.86 9.47
N GLU A 9 14.58 -8.74 9.59
CA GLU A 9 13.51 -8.54 10.57
C GLU A 9 12.18 -8.24 9.85
N THR A 10 11.40 -9.27 9.54
CA THR A 10 10.16 -9.12 8.74
C THR A 10 9.13 -8.21 9.42
N ASP A 11 9.03 -8.27 10.75
CA ASP A 11 8.07 -7.48 11.53
C ASP A 11 8.46 -5.99 11.60
N GLN A 12 9.69 -5.65 11.23
CA GLN A 12 10.20 -4.27 11.20
C GLN A 12 10.45 -3.77 9.77
N ALA A 13 10.14 -4.58 8.76
CA ALA A 13 10.49 -4.29 7.37
C ALA A 13 9.81 -3.01 6.86
N GLU A 14 8.53 -2.80 7.18
CA GLU A 14 7.77 -1.61 6.81
C GLU A 14 8.39 -0.34 7.42
N ALA A 15 8.47 -0.26 8.75
CA ALA A 15 9.09 0.89 9.43
C ALA A 15 10.53 1.16 8.97
N ALA A 16 11.32 0.11 8.69
CA ALA A 16 12.67 0.26 8.17
C ALA A 16 12.69 0.80 6.72
N ILE A 17 11.74 0.39 5.88
CA ILE A 17 11.53 0.94 4.54
C ILE A 17 11.15 2.42 4.63
N GLU A 18 10.20 2.79 5.49
CA GLU A 18 9.76 4.17 5.66
C GLU A 18 10.90 5.08 6.12
N ILE A 19 11.65 4.68 7.16
CA ILE A 19 12.82 5.42 7.62
C ILE A 19 13.84 5.56 6.48
N ARG A 20 14.08 4.50 5.70
CA ARG A 20 14.98 4.57 4.54
C ARG A 20 14.50 5.59 3.51
N MET A 21 13.19 5.62 3.24
CA MET A 21 12.60 6.57 2.30
C MET A 21 12.73 8.02 2.77
N LEU A 22 12.39 8.30 4.03
CA LEU A 22 12.42 9.65 4.60
C LEU A 22 13.85 10.21 4.79
N THR A 23 14.85 9.33 4.88
CA THR A 23 16.26 9.73 5.10
C THR A 23 17.12 9.74 3.83
N THR A 24 16.53 9.45 2.66
CA THR A 24 17.24 9.36 1.38
C THR A 24 16.66 10.35 0.35
N PRO A 25 17.46 10.93 -0.56
CA PRO A 25 16.92 11.77 -1.62
C PRO A 25 15.80 11.07 -2.42
N PRO A 26 14.67 11.75 -2.75
CA PRO A 26 13.47 11.11 -3.29
C PRO A 26 13.70 10.20 -4.51
N LYS A 27 14.53 10.63 -5.47
CA LYS A 27 14.87 9.83 -6.66
C LYS A 27 15.58 8.52 -6.30
N ALA A 28 16.50 8.57 -5.34
CA ALA A 28 17.23 7.39 -4.89
C ALA A 28 16.35 6.47 -4.03
N ALA A 29 15.47 7.03 -3.19
CA ALA A 29 14.47 6.28 -2.44
C ALA A 29 13.50 5.53 -3.38
N LYS A 30 12.97 6.21 -4.41
CA LYS A 30 12.06 5.60 -5.42
C LYS A 30 12.72 4.43 -6.15
N ALA A 31 13.94 4.64 -6.66
CA ALA A 31 14.69 3.57 -7.32
C ALA A 31 14.97 2.39 -6.39
N TRP A 32 15.29 2.66 -5.12
CA TRP A 32 15.53 1.61 -4.12
C TRP A 32 14.26 0.83 -3.80
N LEU A 33 13.12 1.51 -3.56
CA LEU A 33 11.84 0.85 -3.24
C LEU A 33 11.37 -0.05 -4.40
N GLN A 34 11.56 0.39 -5.64
CA GLN A 34 11.23 -0.42 -6.83
C GLN A 34 11.94 -1.78 -6.83
N THR A 35 13.17 -1.87 -6.33
CA THR A 35 13.88 -3.16 -6.22
C THR A 35 13.30 -4.10 -5.16
N ARG A 36 12.48 -3.59 -4.23
CA ARG A 36 11.84 -4.37 -3.15
C ARG A 36 10.48 -4.91 -3.56
N LEU A 37 9.76 -4.21 -4.44
CA LEU A 37 8.50 -4.68 -5.03
C LEU A 37 8.64 -6.04 -5.76
N GLY A 38 9.84 -6.33 -6.30
CA GLY A 38 10.14 -7.61 -6.95
C GLY A 38 10.55 -8.74 -6.00
N GLN A 39 10.66 -8.48 -4.69
CA GLN A 39 11.09 -9.47 -3.69
C GLN A 39 9.86 -9.95 -2.91
N PRO A 40 9.47 -11.24 -2.97
CA PRO A 40 8.24 -11.72 -2.34
C PRO A 40 8.08 -11.32 -0.88
N LEU A 41 9.14 -11.47 -0.07
CA LEU A 41 9.12 -11.12 1.36
C LEU A 41 8.96 -9.63 1.64
N LEU A 42 9.28 -8.76 0.69
CA LEU A 42 9.25 -7.31 0.85
C LEU A 42 8.15 -6.64 0.03
N ARG A 43 7.40 -7.42 -0.75
CA ARG A 43 6.40 -6.90 -1.67
C ARG A 43 5.30 -6.17 -0.93
N VAL A 44 4.79 -6.75 0.16
CA VAL A 44 3.74 -6.17 1.02
C VAL A 44 4.21 -4.86 1.65
N PRO A 45 5.28 -4.83 2.48
CA PRO A 45 5.71 -3.59 3.14
C PRO A 45 6.19 -2.53 2.14
N ALA A 46 6.80 -2.92 1.01
CA ALA A 46 7.17 -1.95 -0.03
C ALA A 46 5.95 -1.37 -0.76
N THR A 47 4.85 -2.11 -0.84
CA THR A 47 3.58 -1.60 -1.40
C THR A 47 2.95 -0.60 -0.45
N ALA A 48 2.92 -0.89 0.86
CA ALA A 48 2.38 0.03 1.87
C ALA A 48 3.09 1.39 1.86
N SER A 49 4.43 1.40 1.77
CA SER A 49 5.20 2.64 1.81
C SER A 49 5.18 3.46 0.51
N ILE A 50 4.54 3.01 -0.58
CA ILE A 50 4.56 3.74 -1.86
C ILE A 50 3.93 5.13 -1.73
N GLY A 51 2.92 5.27 -0.87
CA GLY A 51 2.16 6.51 -0.73
C GLY A 51 2.97 7.68 -0.18
N LEU A 52 4.02 7.39 0.59
CA LEU A 52 4.95 8.38 1.14
C LEU A 52 5.70 9.21 0.08
N PHE A 53 5.70 8.79 -1.20
CA PHE A 53 6.22 9.63 -2.27
C PHE A 53 5.31 10.78 -2.68
N GLY A 54 4.03 10.76 -2.28
CA GLY A 54 3.06 11.81 -2.63
C GLY A 54 2.85 11.97 -4.14
N ASP A 55 2.98 10.89 -4.91
CA ASP A 55 2.86 10.87 -6.38
C ASP A 55 1.55 10.16 -6.77
N PRO A 56 0.44 10.89 -6.99
CA PRO A 56 -0.86 10.29 -7.29
C PRO A 56 -0.89 9.46 -8.59
N SER A 57 0.11 9.60 -9.46
CA SER A 57 0.21 8.79 -10.69
C SER A 57 0.33 7.28 -10.41
N VAL A 58 0.58 6.89 -9.17
CA VAL A 58 0.60 5.48 -8.74
C VAL A 58 -0.80 4.88 -8.53
N MET A 59 -1.86 5.69 -8.52
CA MET A 59 -3.22 5.22 -8.23
C MET A 59 -3.73 4.10 -9.13
N PRO A 60 -3.56 4.14 -10.47
CA PRO A 60 -3.96 3.02 -11.32
C PRO A 60 -3.30 1.70 -10.91
N TRP A 61 -2.02 1.74 -10.53
CA TRP A 61 -1.31 0.55 -10.06
C TRP A 61 -1.79 0.11 -8.67
N LEU A 62 -2.09 1.04 -7.76
CA LEU A 62 -2.66 0.70 -6.45
C LEU A 62 -4.05 0.06 -6.58
N ILE A 63 -4.91 0.57 -7.45
CA ILE A 63 -6.23 -0.01 -7.74
C ILE A 63 -6.09 -1.45 -8.23
N GLU A 64 -5.10 -1.74 -9.08
CA GLU A 64 -4.80 -3.13 -9.47
C GLU A 64 -4.38 -3.97 -8.26
N LYS A 65 -3.51 -3.45 -7.38
CA LYS A 65 -3.07 -4.16 -6.17
C LYS A 65 -4.20 -4.39 -5.16
N MET A 66 -5.21 -3.51 -5.10
CA MET A 66 -6.40 -3.69 -4.26
C MET A 66 -7.23 -4.92 -4.65
N ARG A 67 -7.03 -5.46 -5.86
CA ARG A 67 -7.68 -6.70 -6.33
C ARG A 67 -6.90 -7.96 -6.00
N GLU A 68 -5.73 -7.83 -5.37
CA GLU A 68 -4.89 -8.95 -4.93
C GLU A 68 -5.06 -9.14 -3.41
N PRO A 69 -5.56 -10.29 -2.91
CA PRO A 69 -5.74 -10.51 -1.47
C PRO A 69 -4.47 -10.33 -0.64
N GLU A 70 -3.31 -10.62 -1.22
CA GLU A 70 -2.01 -10.42 -0.56
C GLU A 70 -1.66 -8.93 -0.37
N LEU A 71 -2.15 -8.04 -1.24
CA LEU A 71 -1.71 -6.63 -1.30
C LEU A 71 -2.81 -5.64 -0.99
N VAL A 72 -4.06 -6.06 -0.88
CA VAL A 72 -5.21 -5.16 -0.73
C VAL A 72 -5.09 -4.24 0.48
N PHE A 73 -4.63 -4.77 1.62
CA PHE A 73 -4.45 -3.97 2.82
C PHE A 73 -3.31 -2.97 2.65
N ALA A 74 -2.15 -3.42 2.15
CA ALA A 74 -1.00 -2.56 1.88
C ALA A 74 -1.31 -1.46 0.85
N ALA A 75 -2.08 -1.77 -0.19
CA ALA A 75 -2.53 -0.79 -1.17
C ALA A 75 -3.47 0.27 -0.55
N GLY A 76 -4.29 -0.14 0.42
CA GLY A 76 -5.13 0.76 1.20
C GLY A 76 -4.33 1.70 2.10
N LEU A 77 -3.28 1.20 2.77
CA LEU A 77 -2.34 2.04 3.54
C LEU A 77 -1.66 3.06 2.64
N ALA A 78 -1.11 2.62 1.51
CA ALA A 78 -0.46 3.51 0.55
C ALA A 78 -1.42 4.60 0.03
N MET A 79 -2.68 4.27 -0.24
CA MET A 79 -3.69 5.25 -0.64
C MET A 79 -3.95 6.29 0.45
N ARG A 80 -4.02 5.87 1.73
CA ARG A 80 -4.19 6.79 2.86
C ARG A 80 -3.02 7.75 3.01
N ASP A 81 -1.79 7.29 2.75
CA ASP A 81 -0.62 8.15 2.79
C ASP A 81 -0.57 9.15 1.61
N LEU A 82 -1.18 8.82 0.47
CA LEU A 82 -1.20 9.71 -0.71
C LEU A 82 -2.11 10.93 -0.54
N PHE A 83 -3.21 10.78 0.20
CA PHE A 83 -4.25 11.79 0.28
C PHE A 83 -4.51 12.19 1.73
N ASP A 84 -4.48 13.50 1.98
CA ASP A 84 -4.91 14.08 3.27
C ASP A 84 -6.46 14.16 3.33
N VAL A 85 -7.09 12.99 3.21
CA VAL A 85 -8.55 12.79 3.19
C VAL A 85 -8.93 11.82 4.29
N ASP A 86 -9.95 12.17 5.08
CA ASP A 86 -10.55 11.23 6.02
C ASP A 86 -11.46 10.25 5.26
N PHE A 87 -10.89 9.10 4.87
CA PHE A 87 -11.63 8.06 4.16
C PHE A 87 -12.71 7.38 5.00
N ASN A 88 -12.77 7.60 6.32
CA ASN A 88 -13.81 7.00 7.16
C ASN A 88 -15.21 7.55 6.86
N ASP A 89 -15.30 8.75 6.27
CA ASP A 89 -16.56 9.36 5.84
C ASP A 89 -16.94 8.97 4.39
N THR A 90 -16.17 8.08 3.76
CA THR A 90 -16.39 7.60 2.40
C THR A 90 -16.85 6.14 2.38
N ASP A 91 -17.40 5.69 1.27
CA ASP A 91 -17.71 4.27 1.05
C ASP A 91 -16.55 3.50 0.39
N LEU A 92 -15.37 4.12 0.22
CA LEU A 92 -14.23 3.54 -0.50
C LEU A 92 -13.61 2.33 0.21
N PHE A 93 -13.82 2.21 1.52
CA PHE A 93 -13.33 1.11 2.34
C PHE A 93 -14.49 0.32 2.96
N THR A 94 -14.23 -0.95 3.27
CA THR A 94 -15.15 -1.82 4.00
C THR A 94 -14.45 -2.52 5.15
N ILE A 95 -15.22 -2.89 6.16
CA ILE A 95 -14.77 -3.73 7.28
C ILE A 95 -15.14 -5.21 7.09
N ASP A 96 -15.96 -5.54 6.09
CA ASP A 96 -16.33 -6.91 5.75
C ASP A 96 -15.55 -7.37 4.51
N PRO A 97 -14.54 -8.26 4.67
CA PRO A 97 -13.77 -8.77 3.54
C PRO A 97 -14.63 -9.51 2.49
N SER A 98 -15.82 -9.99 2.86
CA SER A 98 -16.74 -10.67 1.95
C SER A 98 -17.23 -9.74 0.83
N ASP A 99 -17.26 -8.42 1.06
CA ASP A 99 -17.62 -7.41 0.06
C ASP A 99 -16.64 -7.39 -1.14
N LEU A 100 -15.39 -7.83 -0.93
CA LEU A 100 -14.36 -7.93 -1.97
C LEU A 100 -14.42 -9.28 -2.72
N GLY A 101 -15.23 -10.21 -2.23
CA GLY A 101 -15.44 -11.54 -2.77
C GLY A 101 -14.67 -12.64 -2.04
N LYS A 102 -14.97 -13.89 -2.41
CA LYS A 102 -14.56 -15.10 -1.68
C LYS A 102 -13.06 -15.22 -1.42
N ALA A 103 -12.22 -14.71 -2.31
CA ALA A 103 -10.76 -14.77 -2.16
C ALA A 103 -10.22 -13.95 -0.97
N PHE A 104 -11.03 -13.05 -0.42
CA PHE A 104 -10.67 -12.12 0.64
C PHE A 104 -11.25 -12.52 2.01
N GLU A 105 -12.17 -13.49 2.08
CA GLU A 105 -12.88 -13.89 3.31
C GLU A 105 -11.95 -14.29 4.47
N SER A 106 -10.73 -14.76 4.18
CA SER A 106 -9.75 -15.15 5.20
C SER A 106 -8.93 -13.99 5.75
N LEU A 107 -9.07 -12.79 5.20
CA LEU A 107 -8.33 -11.61 5.65
C LEU A 107 -8.85 -11.13 7.00
N THR A 108 -7.92 -10.79 7.88
CA THR A 108 -8.22 -10.22 9.21
C THR A 108 -7.95 -8.73 9.29
N ASP A 109 -7.12 -8.20 8.39
CA ASP A 109 -6.77 -6.79 8.35
C ASP A 109 -7.92 -5.95 7.78
N SER A 110 -8.13 -4.77 8.34
CA SER A 110 -9.28 -3.92 8.07
C SER A 110 -9.01 -2.47 8.51
N PRO A 111 -9.61 -1.44 7.88
CA PRO A 111 -10.52 -1.50 6.72
C PRO A 111 -9.79 -1.82 5.41
N LEU A 112 -10.46 -2.54 4.51
CA LEU A 112 -9.94 -2.90 3.18
C LEU A 112 -10.51 -1.97 2.10
N PRO A 113 -9.68 -1.47 1.16
CA PRO A 113 -10.16 -0.67 0.04
C PRO A 113 -10.96 -1.52 -0.95
N VAL A 114 -12.11 -1.02 -1.38
CA VAL A 114 -12.94 -1.65 -2.42
C VAL A 114 -12.51 -1.10 -3.77
N ALA A 115 -11.74 -1.91 -4.52
CA ALA A 115 -11.09 -1.47 -5.76
C ALA A 115 -12.02 -0.80 -6.78
N ASP A 116 -13.27 -1.26 -6.92
CA ASP A 116 -14.25 -0.66 -7.84
C ASP A 116 -14.72 0.72 -7.38
N ARG A 117 -14.93 0.92 -6.08
CA ARG A 117 -15.33 2.20 -5.50
C ARG A 117 -14.18 3.20 -5.58
N VAL A 118 -12.95 2.75 -5.26
CA VAL A 118 -11.73 3.56 -5.38
C VAL A 118 -11.49 3.96 -6.84
N ALA A 119 -11.70 3.05 -7.80
CA ALA A 119 -11.56 3.37 -9.22
C ALA A 119 -12.57 4.43 -9.68
N ALA A 120 -13.84 4.28 -9.29
CA ALA A 120 -14.87 5.27 -9.61
C ALA A 120 -14.54 6.64 -9.02
N TRP A 121 -14.14 6.69 -7.75
CA TRP A 121 -13.71 7.93 -7.10
C TRP A 121 -12.50 8.58 -7.78
N TRP A 122 -11.51 7.78 -8.19
CA TRP A 122 -10.34 8.28 -8.90
C TRP A 122 -10.67 8.85 -10.29
N ASP A 123 -11.62 8.24 -10.99
CA ASP A 123 -12.06 8.68 -12.31
C ASP A 123 -12.92 9.97 -12.25
N GLU A 124 -13.52 10.29 -11.10
CA GLU A 124 -14.34 11.49 -10.89
C GLU A 124 -13.54 12.80 -10.78
N GLY A 125 -12.28 12.75 -10.35
CA GLY A 125 -11.32 13.87 -10.34
C GLY A 125 -11.18 14.60 -9.02
#